data_AF-A0A9Q0WQF2-F1
#
_entry.id   AF-A0A9Q0WQF2-F1
#
_cell.length_a   1.000
_cell.length_b   1.000
_cell.length_c   1.000
_cell.angle_alpha   90.00
_cell.angle_beta   90.00
_cell.angle_gamma   90.00
#
_symmetry.space_group_name_H-M   'P 1'
#
loop_
_entity.id
_entity.type
_entity.pdbx_description
1 polymer ?
#
loop_
_entity_poly.entity_id
_entity_poly.type
_entity_poly.pdbx_seq_one_letter_code
_entity_poly.pdbx_strand_id
1 'polypeptide(L)'
;MENQPTIMVTNDDGIDAPGLRALVQVLVSTRRFQVLVCAPDSEQSAVSHSITWRHPIAARRVEIEGATAYAIAGTPADCTSLGISKSLFPLIPDLVISGINMGSNCGYHIVYSGTVAGAREAFFNDIPAISISYDWFGGQSKVENFTLAAEACMPIITAALVEIKKKTYPLRCFLNIDLPTDVANNK
;
A
#
# COMPACT_ATOMS: atom_id res chain seq x y z
N MET A 1 5.57 -16.47 22.07
CA MET A 1 5.68 -16.29 20.61
C MET A 1 5.27 -14.86 20.35
N GLU A 2 6.21 -13.99 19.96
CA GLU A 2 5.85 -12.61 19.60
C GLU A 2 4.89 -12.66 18.41
N ASN A 3 3.78 -11.94 18.50
CA ASN A 3 2.81 -11.88 17.40
C ASN A 3 3.51 -11.26 16.19
N GLN A 4 3.51 -11.98 15.07
CA GLN A 4 4.12 -11.51 13.82
C GLN A 4 3.38 -10.24 13.35
N PRO A 5 4.06 -9.11 13.05
CA PRO A 5 3.39 -7.89 12.62
C PRO A 5 2.60 -8.12 11.34
N THR A 6 1.41 -7.54 11.26
CA THR A 6 0.54 -7.61 10.09
C THR A 6 0.66 -6.33 9.28
N ILE A 7 0.95 -6.47 7.99
CA ILE A 7 0.95 -5.37 7.02
C ILE A 7 -0.16 -5.62 6.01
N MET A 8 -1.01 -4.61 5.81
CA MET A 8 -1.97 -4.61 4.71
C MET A 8 -1.46 -3.76 3.55
N VAL A 9 -1.58 -4.27 2.34
CA VAL A 9 -1.19 -3.59 1.10
C VAL A 9 -2.42 -3.27 0.25
N THR A 10 -2.46 -2.05 -0.28
CA THR A 10 -3.44 -1.57 -1.27
C THR A 10 -2.72 -0.74 -2.35
N ASN A 11 -3.41 -0.28 -3.38
CA ASN A 11 -2.94 0.68 -4.36
C ASN A 11 -4.13 1.30 -5.13
N ASP A 12 -3.85 2.13 -6.14
CA ASP A 12 -4.81 2.59 -7.15
C ASP A 12 -4.60 2.02 -8.55
N ASP A 13 -3.45 1.40 -8.86
CA ASP A 13 -3.21 0.77 -10.17
C ASP A 13 -3.92 -0.60 -10.32
N GLY A 14 -4.49 -1.14 -9.24
CA GLY A 14 -5.19 -2.42 -9.20
C GLY A 14 -4.35 -3.62 -8.73
N ILE A 15 -5.02 -4.73 -8.43
CA ILE A 15 -4.42 -5.90 -7.75
C ILE A 15 -3.37 -6.66 -8.58
N ASP A 16 -3.41 -6.51 -9.90
CA ASP A 16 -2.45 -7.12 -10.82
C ASP A 16 -1.30 -6.17 -11.20
N ALA A 17 -1.30 -4.94 -10.66
CA ALA A 17 -0.28 -3.95 -10.96
C ALA A 17 1.12 -4.41 -10.52
N PRO A 18 2.15 -4.16 -11.36
CA PRO A 18 3.51 -4.61 -11.07
C PRO A 18 4.07 -4.03 -9.76
N GLY A 19 3.76 -2.77 -9.44
CA GLY A 19 4.22 -2.12 -8.21
C GLY A 19 3.65 -2.75 -6.94
N LEU A 20 2.37 -3.10 -6.93
CA LEU A 20 1.75 -3.83 -5.81
C LEU A 20 2.31 -5.25 -5.69
N ARG A 21 2.44 -5.97 -6.81
CA ARG A 21 2.98 -7.33 -6.84
C ARG A 21 4.41 -7.38 -6.32
N ALA A 22 5.26 -6.44 -6.73
CA ALA A 22 6.64 -6.32 -6.26
C ALA A 22 6.71 -6.03 -4.75
N LEU A 23 5.92 -5.08 -4.25
CA LEU A 23 5.86 -4.77 -2.83
C LEU A 23 5.43 -5.97 -1.99
N VAL A 24 4.36 -6.66 -2.38
CA VAL A 24 3.87 -7.85 -1.69
C VAL A 24 4.93 -8.95 -1.71
N GLN A 25 5.57 -9.20 -2.86
CA GLN A 25 6.62 -10.20 -2.99
C GLN A 25 7.80 -9.92 -2.04
N VAL A 26 8.27 -8.66 -1.98
CA VAL A 26 9.36 -8.27 -1.08
C VAL A 26 8.95 -8.48 0.38
N LEU A 27 7.77 -8.03 0.79
CA LEU A 27 7.27 -8.21 2.16
C LEU A 27 7.18 -9.69 2.55
N VAL A 28 6.59 -10.53 1.68
CA VAL A 28 6.45 -11.97 1.89
C VAL A 28 7.82 -12.67 1.97
N SER A 29 8.77 -12.29 1.11
CA SER A 29 10.09 -12.92 1.04
C SER A 29 10.87 -12.85 2.35
N THR A 30 10.61 -11.82 3.17
CA THR A 30 11.25 -11.64 4.48
C THR A 30 10.83 -12.70 5.51
N ARG A 31 9.66 -13.31 5.33
CA ARG A 31 9.02 -14.23 6.30
C ARG A 31 8.85 -13.63 7.70
N ARG A 32 8.83 -12.30 7.80
CA ARG A 32 8.71 -11.54 9.07
C ARG A 32 7.34 -10.93 9.29
N PHE A 33 6.49 -10.89 8.27
CA PHE A 33 5.19 -10.22 8.32
C PHE A 33 4.07 -11.14 7.87
N GLN A 34 2.90 -10.98 8.47
CA GLN A 34 1.67 -11.47 7.87
C GLN A 34 1.21 -10.43 6.85
N VAL A 35 1.12 -10.82 5.58
CA VAL A 35 0.78 -9.89 4.49
C VAL A 35 -0.67 -10.10 4.08
N LEU A 36 -1.45 -9.02 4.16
CA LEU A 36 -2.81 -8.92 3.68
C LEU A 36 -2.84 -8.00 2.47
N VAL A 37 -3.68 -8.29 1.48
CA VAL A 37 -3.81 -7.46 0.28
C VAL A 37 -5.29 -7.17 0.03
N CYS A 38 -5.64 -5.90 -0.06
CA CYS A 38 -6.98 -5.45 -0.41
C CYS A 38 -6.81 -4.31 -1.40
N ALA A 39 -7.09 -4.56 -2.68
CA ALA A 39 -6.82 -3.62 -3.75
C ALA A 39 -7.93 -3.63 -4.80
N PRO A 40 -8.06 -2.55 -5.61
CA PRO A 40 -9.02 -2.49 -6.69
C PRO A 40 -8.85 -3.65 -7.69
N ASP A 41 -9.93 -4.14 -8.27
CA ASP A 41 -9.89 -5.16 -9.33
C ASP A 41 -9.45 -4.62 -10.70
N SER A 42 -9.50 -3.29 -10.87
CA SER A 42 -9.01 -2.55 -12.04
C SER A 42 -8.26 -1.29 -11.62
N GLU A 43 -7.58 -0.65 -12.56
CA GLU A 43 -6.98 0.68 -12.37
C GLU A 43 -8.04 1.72 -11.95
N GLN A 44 -7.68 2.56 -10.98
CA GLN A 44 -8.48 3.61 -10.34
C GLN A 44 -7.67 4.90 -10.19
N SER A 45 -6.81 5.23 -11.17
CA SER A 45 -5.97 6.42 -11.10
C SER A 45 -6.80 7.71 -11.02
N ALA A 46 -6.26 8.71 -10.30
CA ALA A 46 -6.84 10.05 -10.15
C ALA A 46 -8.24 10.13 -9.51
N VAL A 47 -8.68 9.09 -8.80
CA VAL A 47 -9.97 9.09 -8.06
C VAL A 47 -9.94 9.92 -6.77
N SER A 48 -8.77 10.43 -6.34
CA SER A 48 -8.60 11.12 -5.06
C SER A 48 -9.16 10.29 -3.88
N HIS A 49 -9.67 10.93 -2.83
CA HIS A 49 -10.37 10.28 -1.72
C HIS A 49 -11.85 10.01 -2.02
N SER A 50 -12.15 9.24 -3.05
CA SER A 50 -13.53 8.85 -3.34
C SER A 50 -13.95 7.64 -2.52
N ILE A 51 -15.15 7.67 -1.94
CA ILE A 51 -15.76 6.55 -1.18
C ILE A 51 -17.07 6.16 -1.85
N THR A 52 -17.30 4.87 -2.03
CA THR A 52 -18.54 4.34 -2.61
C THR A 52 -19.62 4.20 -1.53
N TRP A 53 -20.63 5.06 -1.58
CA TRP A 53 -21.71 5.07 -0.56
C TRP A 53 -23.04 4.49 -1.02
N ARG A 54 -23.37 4.62 -2.31
CA ARG A 54 -24.75 4.41 -2.82
C ARG A 54 -25.04 3.00 -3.32
N HIS A 55 -24.01 2.19 -3.53
CA HIS A 55 -24.12 0.86 -4.13
C HIS A 55 -23.22 -0.14 -3.39
N PRO A 56 -23.60 -1.43 -3.37
CA PRO A 56 -22.77 -2.46 -2.74
C PRO A 56 -21.45 -2.63 -3.48
N ILE A 57 -20.40 -2.92 -2.72
CA ILE A 57 -19.06 -3.20 -3.24
C ILE A 57 -18.86 -4.72 -3.26
N ALA A 58 -18.37 -5.25 -4.38
CA ALA A 58 -18.04 -6.67 -4.49
C ALA A 58 -16.59 -6.91 -4.08
N ALA A 59 -16.36 -8.00 -3.34
CA ALA A 59 -15.02 -8.47 -2.96
C ALA A 59 -14.84 -9.91 -3.44
N ARG A 60 -13.70 -10.18 -4.07
CA ARG A 60 -13.35 -11.52 -4.57
C ARG A 60 -11.98 -11.91 -4.06
N ARG A 61 -11.87 -13.09 -3.47
CA ARG A 61 -10.57 -13.64 -3.07
C ARG A 61 -9.72 -13.95 -4.30
N VAL A 62 -8.44 -13.61 -4.24
CA VAL A 62 -7.46 -13.89 -5.30
C VAL A 62 -6.22 -14.56 -4.74
N GLU A 63 -5.51 -15.27 -5.59
CA GLU A 63 -4.26 -15.94 -5.21
C GLU A 63 -3.08 -14.98 -5.38
N ILE A 64 -2.38 -14.72 -4.28
CA ILE A 64 -1.07 -14.07 -4.25
C ILE A 64 -0.20 -14.89 -3.30
N GLU A 65 0.92 -15.40 -3.82
CA GLU A 65 1.78 -16.31 -3.06
C GLU A 65 2.23 -15.69 -1.73
N GLY A 66 1.95 -16.38 -0.63
CA GLY A 66 2.34 -15.95 0.73
C GLY A 66 1.53 -14.80 1.32
N ALA A 67 0.44 -14.37 0.67
CA ALA A 67 -0.45 -13.32 1.19
C ALA A 67 -1.94 -13.75 1.15
N THR A 68 -2.76 -13.19 2.03
CA THR A 68 -4.23 -13.30 1.90
C THR A 68 -4.74 -12.10 1.13
N ALA A 69 -5.32 -12.31 -0.05
CA ALA A 69 -5.62 -11.22 -0.98
C ALA A 69 -7.08 -11.19 -1.45
N TYR A 70 -7.63 -9.98 -1.57
CA TYR A 70 -8.95 -9.70 -2.13
C TYR A 70 -8.87 -8.58 -3.17
N ALA A 71 -9.49 -8.82 -4.32
CA ALA A 71 -9.77 -7.82 -5.35
C ALA A 71 -11.15 -7.20 -5.07
N ILE A 72 -11.25 -5.88 -5.10
CA ILE A 72 -12.44 -5.13 -4.72
C ILE A 72 -12.91 -4.29 -5.91
N ALA A 73 -14.20 -4.35 -6.22
CA ALA A 73 -14.81 -3.49 -7.24
C ALA A 73 -15.14 -2.10 -6.65
N GLY A 74 -14.11 -1.36 -6.24
CA GLY A 74 -14.22 -0.08 -5.53
C GLY A 74 -12.94 0.75 -5.60
N THR A 75 -12.93 1.90 -4.90
CA THR A 75 -11.78 2.81 -4.87
C THR A 75 -10.69 2.33 -3.91
N PRO A 76 -9.48 2.91 -3.94
CA PRO A 76 -8.43 2.60 -2.97
C PRO A 76 -8.86 2.86 -1.51
N ALA A 77 -9.68 3.89 -1.27
CA ALA A 77 -10.24 4.16 0.04
C ALA A 77 -11.21 3.04 0.46
N ASP A 78 -12.14 2.64 -0.41
CA ASP A 78 -13.05 1.52 -0.15
C ASP A 78 -12.28 0.23 0.19
N CYS A 79 -11.21 -0.05 -0.56
CA CYS A 79 -10.34 -1.20 -0.32
C CYS A 79 -9.71 -1.14 1.08
N THR A 80 -9.16 0.03 1.45
CA THR A 80 -8.59 0.23 2.79
C THR A 80 -9.64 0.05 3.88
N SER A 81 -10.79 0.73 3.79
CA SER A 81 -11.86 0.64 4.81
C SER A 81 -12.36 -0.80 4.96
N LEU A 82 -12.58 -1.53 3.86
CA LEU A 82 -12.99 -2.94 3.90
C LEU A 82 -11.92 -3.82 4.54
N GLY A 83 -10.65 -3.61 4.20
CA GLY A 83 -9.54 -4.37 4.75
C GLY A 83 -9.36 -4.18 6.25
N ILE A 84 -9.52 -2.97 6.77
CA ILE A 84 -9.39 -2.70 8.22
C ILE A 84 -10.65 -3.02 9.02
N SER A 85 -11.83 -3.13 8.37
CA SER A 85 -13.12 -3.36 9.03
C SER A 85 -13.30 -4.71 9.73
N LYS A 86 -12.35 -5.65 9.56
CA LYS A 86 -12.45 -7.08 9.90
C LYS A 86 -13.48 -7.90 9.10
N SER A 87 -14.09 -7.32 8.06
CA SER A 87 -15.07 -8.04 7.23
C SER A 87 -14.39 -9.06 6.31
N LEU A 88 -13.19 -8.75 5.81
CA LEU A 88 -12.43 -9.60 4.88
C LEU A 88 -11.31 -10.39 5.57
N PHE A 89 -10.75 -9.83 6.64
CA PHE A 89 -9.64 -10.40 7.40
C PHE A 89 -10.02 -10.52 8.88
N PRO A 90 -9.56 -11.56 9.61
CA PRO A 90 -9.94 -11.77 11.01
C PRO A 90 -9.27 -10.81 12.01
N LEU A 91 -8.43 -9.89 11.53
CA LEU A 91 -7.58 -9.02 12.35
C LEU A 91 -7.39 -7.64 11.69
N ILE A 92 -7.04 -6.64 12.49
CA ILE A 92 -6.69 -5.29 12.03
C ILE A 92 -5.19 -5.26 11.77
N PRO A 93 -4.71 -4.70 10.63
CA PRO A 93 -3.29 -4.58 10.35
C PRO A 93 -2.61 -3.59 11.31
N ASP A 94 -1.34 -3.85 11.63
CA ASP A 94 -0.50 -2.91 12.41
C ASP A 94 -0.05 -1.72 11.57
N LEU A 95 0.04 -1.90 10.25
CA LEU A 95 0.48 -0.91 9.28
C LEU A 95 -0.25 -1.13 7.94
N VAL A 96 -0.71 -0.04 7.32
CA VAL A 96 -1.21 -0.04 5.93
C VAL A 96 -0.18 0.60 5.01
N ILE A 97 0.12 -0.06 3.90
CA ILE A 97 0.98 0.48 2.84
C ILE A 97 0.17 0.59 1.55
N SER A 98 0.11 1.78 0.98
CA SER A 98 -0.54 2.04 -0.30
C SER A 98 0.51 2.29 -1.37
N GLY A 99 0.54 1.45 -2.42
CA GLY A 99 1.51 1.52 -3.50
C GLY A 99 2.02 0.13 -3.95
N ILE A 100 3.09 0.05 -4.73
CA ILE A 100 3.89 1.17 -5.25
C ILE A 100 3.21 1.76 -6.49
N ASN A 101 2.88 3.05 -6.44
CA ASN A 101 2.29 3.76 -7.58
C ASN A 101 3.27 3.87 -8.75
N MET A 102 2.79 3.64 -9.97
CA MET A 102 3.55 3.95 -11.19
C MET A 102 3.46 5.44 -11.53
N GLY A 103 4.42 6.21 -11.02
CA GLY A 103 4.52 7.66 -11.22
C GLY A 103 4.64 8.40 -9.88
N SER A 104 5.14 9.63 -9.92
CA SER A 104 5.32 10.44 -8.71
C SER A 104 4.02 11.08 -8.21
N ASN A 105 3.86 11.09 -6.88
CA ASN A 105 2.84 11.84 -6.16
C ASN A 105 3.45 12.98 -5.33
N CYS A 106 4.41 13.73 -5.88
CA CYS A 106 4.96 14.91 -5.23
C CYS A 106 4.08 16.17 -5.38
N GLY A 107 4.17 17.08 -4.41
CA GLY A 107 3.55 18.40 -4.48
C GLY A 107 2.02 18.34 -4.52
N TYR A 108 1.40 19.00 -5.51
CA TYR A 108 -0.06 19.04 -5.63
C TYR A 108 -0.69 17.71 -6.06
N HIS A 109 0.10 16.77 -6.59
CA HIS A 109 -0.42 15.46 -7.03
C HIS A 109 -0.98 14.65 -5.86
N ILE A 110 -0.48 14.88 -4.64
CA ILE A 110 -0.99 14.31 -3.38
C ILE A 110 -2.50 14.49 -3.22
N VAL A 111 -3.05 15.61 -3.70
CA VAL A 111 -4.48 15.94 -3.54
C VAL A 111 -5.37 15.00 -4.35
N TYR A 112 -4.92 14.59 -5.54
CA TYR A 112 -5.70 13.79 -6.50
C TYR A 112 -5.33 12.31 -6.49
N SER A 113 -4.25 11.94 -5.81
CA SER A 113 -3.70 10.59 -5.80
C SER A 113 -4.61 9.58 -5.08
N GLY A 114 -4.92 8.48 -5.77
CA GLY A 114 -5.60 7.32 -5.20
C GLY A 114 -4.68 6.54 -4.26
N THR A 115 -3.40 6.39 -4.61
CA THR A 115 -2.38 5.83 -3.72
C THR A 115 -2.32 6.58 -2.38
N VAL A 116 -2.26 7.91 -2.38
CA VAL A 116 -2.30 8.68 -1.14
C VAL A 116 -3.64 8.53 -0.42
N ALA A 117 -4.75 8.44 -1.15
CA ALA A 117 -6.06 8.23 -0.55
C ALA A 117 -6.15 6.91 0.22
N GLY A 118 -5.58 5.82 -0.31
CA GLY A 118 -5.53 4.53 0.38
C GLY A 118 -4.81 4.61 1.74
N ALA A 119 -3.68 5.31 1.82
CA ALA A 119 -2.96 5.52 3.09
C ALA A 119 -3.70 6.49 4.02
N ARG A 120 -4.29 7.56 3.46
CA ARG A 120 -5.07 8.55 4.21
C ARG A 120 -6.32 7.95 4.85
N GLU A 121 -6.97 6.98 4.21
CA GLU A 121 -8.13 6.29 4.77
C GLU A 121 -7.75 5.43 5.99
N ALA A 122 -6.60 4.75 5.94
CA ALA A 122 -6.07 4.03 7.10
C ALA A 122 -5.78 5.00 8.26
N PHE A 123 -5.16 6.15 7.93
CA PHE A 123 -4.90 7.21 8.89
C PHE A 123 -6.18 7.76 9.55
N PHE A 124 -7.26 7.97 8.80
CA PHE A 124 -8.55 8.40 9.36
C PHE A 124 -9.18 7.39 10.32
N ASN A 125 -8.75 6.13 10.26
CA ASN A 125 -9.19 5.06 11.15
C ASN A 125 -8.15 4.73 12.24
N ASP A 126 -7.25 5.68 12.55
CA ASP A 126 -6.19 5.56 13.56
C ASP A 126 -5.20 4.41 13.32
N ILE A 127 -5.05 3.97 12.06
CA ILE A 127 -4.07 2.95 11.66
C ILE A 127 -2.84 3.64 11.04
N PRO A 128 -1.62 3.33 11.52
CA PRO A 128 -0.39 3.79 10.89
C PRO A 128 -0.37 3.49 9.39
N ALA A 129 0.10 4.45 8.58
CA ALA A 129 0.03 4.33 7.14
C ALA A 129 1.24 4.92 6.41
N ILE A 130 1.55 4.34 5.25
CA ILE A 130 2.60 4.79 4.34
C ILE A 130 2.05 4.75 2.91
N SER A 131 2.20 5.83 2.14
CA SER A 131 2.05 5.80 0.68
C SER A 131 3.43 5.75 0.01
N ILE A 132 3.57 4.93 -1.02
CA ILE A 132 4.82 4.75 -1.76
C ILE A 132 4.55 4.96 -3.25
N SER A 133 5.30 5.88 -3.85
CA SER A 133 5.25 6.21 -5.27
C SER A 133 6.64 6.09 -5.86
N TYR A 134 6.75 5.54 -7.07
CA TYR A 134 8.00 5.46 -7.80
C TYR A 134 7.90 6.33 -9.05
N ASP A 135 8.84 7.26 -9.25
CA ASP A 135 8.94 8.11 -10.45
C ASP A 135 9.38 7.30 -11.67
N TRP A 136 8.53 6.34 -12.03
CA TRP A 136 8.71 5.41 -13.11
C TRP A 136 8.49 6.14 -14.44
N PHE A 137 9.48 6.05 -15.33
CA PHE A 137 9.41 6.70 -16.63
C PHE A 137 9.63 5.70 -17.76
N GLY A 138 8.67 5.64 -18.68
CA GLY A 138 8.73 4.74 -19.83
C GLY A 138 9.97 4.97 -20.67
N GLY A 139 10.72 3.90 -20.95
CA GLY A 139 11.98 3.95 -21.71
C GLY A 139 13.24 4.20 -20.88
N GLN A 140 13.10 4.51 -19.58
CA GLN A 140 14.22 4.60 -18.62
C GLN A 140 14.08 3.55 -17.51
N SER A 141 12.87 3.40 -16.98
CA SER A 141 12.53 2.40 -15.98
C SER A 141 12.04 1.11 -16.64
N LYS A 142 12.29 0.00 -15.96
CA LYS A 142 11.74 -1.32 -16.27
C LYS A 142 10.83 -1.79 -15.15
N VAL A 143 9.98 -2.76 -15.44
CA VAL A 143 9.03 -3.31 -14.46
C VAL A 143 9.78 -3.93 -13.27
N GLU A 144 10.96 -4.51 -13.50
CA GLU A 144 11.78 -5.12 -12.45
C GLU A 144 12.32 -4.09 -11.46
N ASN A 145 12.32 -2.79 -11.81
CA ASN A 145 12.75 -1.73 -10.90
C ASN A 145 11.77 -1.50 -9.73
N PHE A 146 10.51 -1.96 -9.84
CA PHE A 146 9.58 -1.92 -8.71
C PHE A 146 10.05 -2.78 -7.53
N THR A 147 10.75 -3.89 -7.79
CA THR A 147 11.34 -4.72 -6.72
C THR A 147 12.41 -3.94 -5.97
N LEU A 148 13.30 -3.25 -6.70
CA LEU A 148 14.34 -2.40 -6.10
C LEU A 148 13.72 -1.24 -5.31
N ALA A 149 12.64 -0.63 -5.82
CA ALA A 149 11.91 0.41 -5.11
C ALA A 149 11.30 -0.11 -3.80
N ALA A 150 10.68 -1.29 -3.82
CA ALA A 150 10.16 -1.93 -2.61
C ALA A 150 11.27 -2.27 -1.59
N GLU A 151 12.40 -2.81 -2.06
CA GLU A 151 13.58 -3.10 -1.23
C GLU A 151 14.15 -1.84 -0.57
N ALA A 152 14.23 -0.73 -1.31
CA ALA A 152 14.70 0.55 -0.79
C ALA A 152 13.80 1.11 0.34
N CYS A 153 12.51 0.78 0.34
CA CYS A 153 11.59 1.17 1.41
C CYS A 153 11.64 0.28 2.66
N MET A 154 12.25 -0.91 2.59
CA MET A 154 12.27 -1.86 3.70
C MET A 154 12.85 -1.34 5.02
N PRO A 155 13.95 -0.54 5.02
CA PRO A 155 14.45 0.06 6.25
C PRO A 155 13.42 0.99 6.92
N ILE A 156 12.68 1.78 6.12
CA ILE A 156 11.65 2.71 6.62
C ILE A 156 10.45 1.93 7.17
N ILE A 157 9.97 0.92 6.43
CA ILE A 157 8.86 0.05 6.86
C ILE A 157 9.21 -0.65 8.19
N THR A 158 10.43 -1.17 8.28
CA THR A 158 10.91 -1.85 9.50
C THR A 158 11.01 -0.89 10.68
N ALA A 159 11.56 0.31 10.47
CA ALA A 159 11.65 1.34 11.51
C ALA A 159 10.26 1.77 12.00
N ALA A 160 9.32 2.02 11.08
CA ALA A 160 7.94 2.35 11.41
C ALA A 160 7.30 1.26 12.29
N LEU A 161 7.43 -0.01 11.94
CA LEU A 161 6.91 -1.13 12.75
C LEU A 161 7.54 -1.21 14.15
N VAL A 162 8.85 -0.93 14.26
CA VAL A 162 9.53 -0.87 15.56
C VAL A 162 8.96 0.27 16.41
N GLU A 163 8.71 1.43 15.83
CA GLU A 163 8.11 2.57 16.52
C GLU A 163 6.65 2.33 16.90
N ILE A 164 5.88 1.66 16.03
CA ILE A 164 4.50 1.26 16.31
C ILE A 164 4.47 0.32 17.51
N LYS A 165 5.34 -0.72 17.53
CA LYS A 165 5.47 -1.64 18.66
C LYS A 165 5.86 -0.93 19.96
N LYS A 166 6.71 0.10 19.87
CA LYS A 166 7.14 0.94 21.01
C LYS A 166 6.12 2.03 21.38
N LYS A 167 5.04 2.20 20.62
CA LYS A 167 4.05 3.29 20.78
C LYS A 167 4.66 4.69 20.65
N THR A 168 5.71 4.82 19.84
CA THR A 168 6.38 6.10 19.55
C THR A 168 6.12 6.61 18.14
N TYR A 169 5.42 5.84 17.30
CA TYR A 169 5.06 6.26 15.95
C TYR A 169 4.11 7.46 15.98
N PRO A 170 4.32 8.50 15.15
CA PRO A 170 3.47 9.68 15.14
C PRO A 170 2.08 9.38 14.57
N LEU A 171 1.05 9.39 15.42
CA LEU A 171 -0.33 9.09 15.03
C LEU A 171 -1.09 10.25 14.36
N ARG A 172 -0.47 11.43 14.23
CA ARG A 172 -1.09 12.63 13.62
C ARG A 172 -0.64 12.89 12.17
N CYS A 173 0.04 11.91 11.57
CA CYS A 173 0.44 11.94 10.18
C CYS A 173 0.51 10.52 9.61
N PHE A 174 0.66 10.45 8.29
CA PHE A 174 1.13 9.26 7.58
C PHE A 174 2.32 9.68 6.71
N LEU A 175 3.16 8.73 6.33
CA LEU A 175 4.35 9.01 5.50
C LEU A 175 3.99 8.91 4.02
N ASN A 176 4.33 9.93 3.23
CA ASN A 176 4.33 9.84 1.76
C ASN A 176 5.77 9.76 1.27
N ILE A 177 6.09 8.69 0.56
CA ILE A 177 7.43 8.38 0.05
C ILE A 177 7.39 8.40 -1.47
N ASP A 178 8.25 9.22 -2.07
CA ASP A 178 8.46 9.26 -3.51
C ASP A 178 9.90 8.82 -3.80
N LEU A 179 10.06 7.75 -4.59
CA LEU A 179 11.35 7.26 -5.04
C LEU A 179 11.71 7.89 -6.40
N PRO A 180 12.99 8.28 -6.61
CA PRO A 180 13.47 8.81 -7.88
C PRO A 180 13.56 7.71 -8.94
N THR A 181 13.55 8.09 -10.23
CA THR A 181 13.62 7.16 -11.38
C THR A 181 14.76 6.16 -11.29
N ASP A 182 15.95 6.60 -10.87
CA ASP A 182 17.11 5.74 -10.61
C ASP A 182 17.31 5.54 -9.10
N VAL A 183 16.67 4.52 -8.55
CA VAL A 183 16.75 4.15 -7.13
C VAL A 183 18.16 3.70 -6.73
N ALA A 184 18.92 3.09 -7.64
CA ALA A 184 20.22 2.50 -7.31
C ALA A 184 21.33 3.54 -7.19
N ASN A 185 21.26 4.61 -7.99
CA ASN A 185 22.33 5.61 -8.06
C ASN A 185 21.97 6.97 -7.45
N ASN A 186 20.77 7.15 -6.90
CA ASN A 186 20.43 8.32 -6.09
C ASN A 186 21.04 8.19 -4.68
N LYS A 187 22.10 8.95 -4.41
CA LYS A 187 22.71 9.10 -3.08
C LYS A 187 22.41 10.47 -2.49
#